data_AF-A0A960V8Q6-F1
#
_entry.id   AF-A0A960V8Q6-F1
#
_cell.length_a   1.000
_cell.length_b   1.000
_cell.length_c   1.000
_cell.angle_alpha   90.00
_cell.angle_beta   90.00
_cell.angle_gamma   90.00
#
_symmetry.space_group_name_H-M   'P 1'
#
loop_
_entity.id
_entity.type
_entity.pdbx_description
1 polymer ?
#
loop_
_entity_poly.entity_id
_entity_poly.type
_entity_poly.pdbx_seq_one_letter_code
_entity_poly.pdbx_strand_id
1 'polypeptide(L)'
;MKEIIHIGINRGFGIARGLYEKKLNNKDFEFNYSFSKAARISKNAPPSSPERIICEKLVEAHEMGAICLLEESLGNLKIKNKDKLIENLKSLKIMYDKNKFYFRNYLEIEKSISYKIKSFLLLKPSTTINPVFPKSPKLSELQEKAITKSLNSVFSIITGGPGTGKTTIIKVILNNLIKNSYDPSRIQIITPTGKAAKRVQESAQELFEENFPKPKTIHKLISFNPGTGKARFDNENPLDLDVLILDEASMADIFILNLLLEAFPSGEFKKIIFVGDPDQLLPVNSGAIFTDLVLFRKNVSELNISFRQDKDSGIINEIAKEINSGKLSGLLKYESFNIQKFDKGLQFILTEKTEEIIDIMNKWYEIYPKGTSQILTPFNKGKLGIDGINSYFTDKLDEKEYPAILIKNLSEFLLYNGETGYLI
;
A
#
# COMPACT_ATOMS: atom_id res chain seq x y z
N MET A 1 -12.74 28.20 -8.12
CA MET A 1 -13.01 27.23 -9.21
C MET A 1 -11.77 27.21 -10.10
N LYS A 2 -10.99 26.16 -10.38
CA LYS A 2 -11.13 24.71 -10.43
C LYS A 2 -9.77 24.07 -10.02
N GLU A 3 -9.57 23.71 -8.75
CA GLU A 3 -8.52 22.74 -8.41
C GLU A 3 -9.19 21.37 -8.34
N ILE A 4 -9.07 20.59 -9.40
CA ILE A 4 -9.39 19.15 -9.35
C ILE A 4 -8.12 18.48 -8.87
N ILE A 5 -8.18 17.75 -7.76
CA ILE A 5 -7.06 16.94 -7.29
C ILE A 5 -6.95 15.78 -8.27
N HIS A 6 -5.93 15.78 -9.12
CA HIS A 6 -5.67 14.67 -10.02
C HIS A 6 -4.92 13.60 -9.25
N ILE A 7 -5.57 12.46 -9.06
CA ILE A 7 -5.04 11.35 -8.28
C ILE A 7 -4.59 10.31 -9.30
N GLY A 8 -3.36 10.47 -9.77
CA GLY A 8 -2.76 9.63 -10.80
C GLY A 8 -1.67 10.36 -11.57
N ILE A 9 -0.95 11.29 -10.92
CA ILE A 9 -0.04 12.19 -11.64
C ILE A 9 1.35 11.59 -11.84
N ASN A 10 1.83 10.60 -11.07
CA ASN A 10 3.29 10.43 -11.03
C ASN A 10 3.87 9.03 -11.14
N ARG A 11 3.24 8.13 -11.90
CA ARG A 11 3.94 6.99 -12.56
C ARG A 11 3.33 6.65 -13.92
N GLY A 12 3.15 7.66 -14.77
CA GLY A 12 3.16 7.41 -16.20
C GLY A 12 4.50 6.81 -16.61
N PHE A 13 4.46 5.86 -17.52
CA PHE A 13 5.55 4.98 -17.91
C PHE A 13 6.91 5.70 -18.06
N GLY A 14 7.86 5.37 -17.17
CA GLY A 14 9.24 5.83 -17.23
C GLY A 14 10.03 5.39 -15.99
N ILE A 15 10.97 4.45 -16.18
CA ILE A 15 11.87 3.81 -15.21
C ILE A 15 11.37 2.47 -14.65
N ALA A 16 12.13 1.43 -15.02
CA ALA A 16 11.90 0.02 -14.75
C ALA A 16 11.77 -0.33 -13.26
N ARG A 17 10.76 -1.13 -12.93
CA ARG A 17 10.78 -2.05 -11.79
C ARG A 17 10.01 -3.33 -12.16
N GLY A 18 10.78 -4.40 -12.34
CA GLY A 18 10.41 -5.81 -12.19
C GLY A 18 9.13 -6.29 -12.89
N LEU A 19 9.31 -7.03 -13.98
CA LEU A 19 8.30 -7.94 -14.57
C LEU A 19 7.65 -8.79 -13.47
N TYR A 20 6.45 -8.43 -13.06
CA TYR A 20 5.55 -9.28 -12.29
C TYR A 20 4.55 -9.90 -13.26
N GLU A 21 4.88 -11.06 -13.84
CA GLU A 21 3.88 -11.90 -14.48
C GLU A 21 3.01 -12.53 -13.38
N LYS A 22 1.96 -11.82 -12.96
CA LYS A 22 0.89 -12.40 -12.16
C LYS A 22 -0.35 -12.52 -13.03
N LYS A 23 -0.73 -13.76 -13.38
CA LYS A 23 -2.10 -14.06 -13.80
C LYS A 23 -3.02 -13.70 -12.63
N LEU A 24 -3.64 -12.51 -12.69
CA LEU A 24 -4.72 -12.13 -11.80
C LEU A 24 -5.86 -13.14 -11.98
N ASN A 25 -6.29 -13.75 -10.88
CA ASN A 25 -7.42 -14.68 -10.89
C ASN A 25 -8.69 -13.90 -11.22
N ASN A 26 -9.33 -14.29 -12.33
CA ASN A 26 -10.56 -13.76 -12.92
C ASN A 26 -11.80 -13.88 -12.02
N LYS A 27 -11.91 -13.13 -10.92
CA LYS A 27 -13.18 -12.98 -10.20
C LYS A 27 -13.36 -11.56 -9.66
N ASP A 28 -13.70 -10.65 -10.57
CA ASP A 28 -14.42 -9.39 -10.30
C ASP A 28 -15.23 -9.04 -11.57
N PHE A 29 -16.55 -9.19 -11.51
CA PHE A 29 -17.40 -9.43 -12.69
C PHE A 29 -17.61 -8.22 -13.63
N GLU A 30 -17.51 -6.98 -13.15
CA GLU A 30 -17.67 -5.80 -14.02
C GLU A 30 -16.34 -5.22 -14.54
N PHE A 31 -15.28 -5.31 -13.74
CA PHE A 31 -13.95 -4.78 -14.11
C PHE A 31 -13.27 -5.64 -15.18
N ASN A 32 -13.46 -6.95 -15.08
CA ASN A 32 -13.01 -7.89 -16.11
C ASN A 32 -13.67 -7.61 -17.47
N TYR A 33 -14.82 -6.96 -17.55
CA TYR A 33 -15.48 -6.74 -18.84
C TYR A 33 -14.71 -5.75 -19.74
N SER A 34 -14.33 -4.59 -19.22
CA SER A 34 -13.58 -3.58 -19.99
C SER A 34 -12.17 -4.06 -20.31
N PHE A 35 -11.50 -4.69 -19.33
CA PHE A 35 -10.18 -5.29 -19.52
C PHE A 35 -10.21 -6.45 -20.52
N SER A 36 -11.13 -7.41 -20.38
CA SER A 36 -11.24 -8.55 -21.31
C SER A 36 -11.65 -8.12 -22.71
N LYS A 37 -12.47 -7.08 -22.87
CA LYS A 37 -12.83 -6.52 -24.18
C LYS A 37 -11.63 -5.82 -24.83
N ALA A 38 -10.89 -5.01 -24.08
CA ALA A 38 -9.64 -4.40 -24.56
C ALA A 38 -8.58 -5.46 -24.91
N ALA A 39 -8.43 -6.50 -24.08
CA ALA A 39 -7.51 -7.63 -24.31
C ALA A 39 -7.94 -8.55 -25.47
N ARG A 40 -9.23 -8.59 -25.82
CA ARG A 40 -9.72 -9.27 -27.03
C ARG A 40 -9.46 -8.43 -28.28
N ILE A 41 -9.63 -7.12 -28.20
CA ILE A 41 -9.40 -6.21 -29.33
C ILE A 41 -7.92 -6.05 -29.62
N SER A 42 -7.07 -6.02 -28.60
CA SER A 42 -5.61 -6.07 -28.79
C SER A 42 -5.18 -7.32 -29.57
N LYS A 43 -5.95 -8.41 -29.53
CA LYS A 43 -5.65 -9.62 -30.31
C LYS A 43 -6.22 -9.58 -31.74
N ASN A 44 -7.36 -8.91 -31.95
CA ASN A 44 -8.13 -9.02 -33.18
C ASN A 44 -8.05 -7.80 -34.12
N ALA A 45 -7.66 -6.63 -33.63
CA ALA A 45 -7.49 -5.43 -34.45
C ALA A 45 -6.14 -5.45 -35.19
N PRO A 46 -6.01 -4.73 -36.33
CA PRO A 46 -4.74 -4.64 -37.06
C PRO A 46 -3.60 -4.16 -36.13
N PRO A 47 -2.41 -4.81 -36.14
CA PRO A 47 -1.27 -4.48 -35.27
C PRO A 47 -0.87 -3.00 -35.28
N SER A 48 -1.05 -2.33 -36.42
CA SER A 48 -0.70 -0.93 -36.62
C SER A 48 -1.83 0.06 -36.28
N SER A 49 -2.99 -0.41 -35.84
CA SER A 49 -4.11 0.48 -35.49
C SER A 49 -3.85 1.21 -34.17
N PRO A 50 -4.07 2.54 -34.09
CA PRO A 50 -3.93 3.29 -32.84
C PRO A 50 -4.79 2.72 -31.70
N GLU A 51 -5.99 2.24 -32.01
CA GLU A 51 -6.89 1.57 -31.06
C GLU A 51 -6.22 0.37 -30.38
N ARG A 52 -5.59 -0.50 -31.17
CA ARG A 52 -4.89 -1.68 -30.65
C ARG A 52 -3.73 -1.29 -29.76
N ILE A 53 -2.87 -0.37 -30.21
CA ILE A 53 -1.68 0.07 -29.46
C ILE A 53 -2.07 0.69 -28.13
N ILE A 54 -3.13 1.52 -28.11
CA ILE A 54 -3.66 2.10 -26.87
C ILE A 54 -4.20 1.01 -25.95
N CYS A 55 -4.96 0.05 -26.48
CA CYS A 55 -5.47 -1.07 -25.66
C CYS A 55 -4.33 -1.92 -25.07
N GLU A 56 -3.31 -2.25 -25.86
CA GLU A 56 -2.14 -3.03 -25.41
C GLU A 56 -1.40 -2.30 -24.29
N LYS A 57 -1.03 -1.02 -24.52
CA LYS A 57 -0.31 -0.22 -23.51
C LYS A 57 -1.15 0.08 -22.27
N LEU A 58 -2.46 0.22 -22.40
CA LEU A 58 -3.34 0.43 -21.25
C LEU A 58 -3.51 -0.86 -20.42
N VAL A 59 -3.51 -2.03 -21.07
CA VAL A 59 -3.46 -3.34 -20.39
C VAL A 59 -2.14 -3.52 -19.66
N GLU A 60 -1.00 -3.23 -20.31
CA GLU A 60 0.34 -3.26 -19.70
C GLU A 60 0.42 -2.31 -18.48
N ALA A 61 -0.09 -1.09 -18.63
CA ALA A 61 -0.15 -0.13 -17.54
C ALA A 61 -0.96 -0.69 -16.34
N HIS A 62 -2.10 -1.31 -16.59
CA HIS A 62 -2.92 -1.96 -15.54
C HIS A 62 -2.18 -3.10 -14.84
N GLU A 63 -1.51 -3.98 -15.59
CA GLU A 63 -0.72 -5.10 -15.05
C GLU A 63 0.44 -4.61 -14.18
N MET A 64 0.98 -3.42 -14.48
CA MET A 64 1.98 -2.73 -13.66
C MET A 64 1.39 -1.90 -12.50
N GLY A 65 0.08 -1.96 -12.29
CA GLY A 65 -0.60 -1.29 -11.19
C GLY A 65 -0.98 0.18 -11.45
N ALA A 66 -0.83 0.69 -12.68
CA ALA A 66 -1.31 2.02 -13.06
C ALA A 66 -2.81 2.01 -13.37
N ILE A 67 -3.48 3.15 -13.16
CA ILE A 67 -4.92 3.32 -13.44
C ILE A 67 -5.19 3.98 -14.81
N CYS A 68 -4.13 4.48 -15.45
CA CYS A 68 -4.21 5.22 -16.71
C CYS A 68 -2.92 5.08 -17.52
N LEU A 69 -3.02 5.38 -18.81
CA LEU A 69 -1.90 5.50 -19.73
C LEU A 69 -1.75 6.97 -20.13
N LEU A 70 -0.57 7.55 -19.93
CA LEU A 70 -0.29 8.90 -20.44
C LEU A 70 -0.15 8.87 -21.96
N GLU A 71 -0.73 9.87 -22.63
CA GLU A 71 -0.66 9.98 -24.09
C GLU A 71 0.80 10.13 -24.57
N GLU A 72 1.66 10.81 -23.81
CA GLU A 72 3.08 10.94 -24.12
C GLU A 72 3.83 9.60 -24.19
N SER A 73 3.37 8.59 -23.44
CA SER A 73 3.93 7.23 -23.47
C SER A 73 3.64 6.47 -24.78
N LEU A 74 2.82 7.07 -25.67
CA LEU A 74 2.57 6.57 -27.03
C LEU A 74 3.63 7.07 -28.04
N GLY A 75 4.52 7.98 -27.64
CA GLY A 75 5.60 8.49 -28.49
C GLY A 75 5.09 9.10 -29.80
N ASN A 76 5.70 8.73 -30.93
CA ASN A 76 5.39 9.27 -32.26
C ASN A 76 4.17 8.62 -32.95
N LEU A 77 3.25 8.01 -32.18
CA LEU A 77 2.06 7.39 -32.74
C LEU A 77 1.23 8.44 -33.53
N LYS A 78 1.21 8.32 -34.86
CA LYS A 78 0.48 9.25 -35.73
C LYS A 78 -1.03 9.02 -35.64
N ILE A 79 -1.69 9.78 -34.77
CA ILE A 79 -3.15 9.80 -34.67
C ILE A 79 -3.70 10.78 -35.71
N LYS A 80 -4.14 10.26 -36.88
CA LYS A 80 -4.67 11.09 -37.99
C LYS A 80 -5.98 11.82 -37.63
N ASN A 81 -6.86 11.18 -36.87
CA ASN A 81 -8.12 11.74 -36.41
C ASN A 81 -8.38 11.32 -34.96
N LYS A 82 -8.02 12.21 -34.03
CA LYS A 82 -8.06 11.94 -32.59
C LYS A 82 -9.48 11.83 -32.04
N ASP A 83 -10.40 12.66 -32.54
CA ASP A 83 -11.80 12.65 -32.08
C ASP A 83 -12.50 11.34 -32.43
N LYS A 84 -12.33 10.88 -33.68
CA LYS A 84 -12.87 9.58 -34.13
C LYS A 84 -12.26 8.41 -33.35
N LEU A 85 -10.96 8.47 -33.06
CA LEU A 85 -10.28 7.47 -32.23
C LEU A 85 -10.87 7.44 -30.81
N ILE A 86 -11.04 8.59 -30.18
CA ILE A 86 -11.64 8.69 -28.84
C ILE A 86 -13.08 8.17 -28.84
N GLU A 87 -13.86 8.46 -29.88
CA GLU A 87 -15.21 7.94 -30.05
C GLU A 87 -15.23 6.41 -30.16
N ASN A 88 -14.35 5.84 -30.99
CA ASN A 88 -14.17 4.40 -31.10
C ASN A 88 -13.82 3.77 -29.75
N LEU A 89 -12.88 4.37 -29.01
CA LEU A 89 -12.44 3.90 -27.69
C LEU A 89 -13.56 3.95 -26.64
N LYS A 90 -14.48 4.92 -26.71
CA LYS A 90 -15.65 4.98 -25.80
C LYS A 90 -16.53 3.75 -25.91
N SER A 91 -16.69 3.17 -27.11
CA SER A 91 -17.44 1.91 -27.32
C SER A 91 -16.79 0.70 -26.62
N LEU A 92 -15.51 0.84 -26.27
CA LEU A 92 -14.71 -0.13 -25.52
C LEU A 92 -14.67 0.17 -24.03
N LYS A 93 -15.43 1.17 -23.57
CA LYS A 93 -15.35 1.72 -22.21
C LYS A 93 -13.94 2.25 -21.90
N ILE A 94 -13.20 2.73 -22.89
CA ILE A 94 -11.95 3.46 -22.70
C ILE A 94 -12.25 4.96 -22.82
N MET A 95 -11.82 5.73 -21.83
CA MET A 95 -12.07 7.16 -21.73
C MET A 95 -10.76 7.91 -21.92
N TYR A 96 -10.83 9.08 -22.55
CA TYR A 96 -9.71 9.99 -22.67
C TYR A 96 -10.01 11.26 -21.86
N ASP A 97 -9.15 11.59 -20.90
CA ASP A 97 -9.26 12.79 -20.06
C ASP A 97 -7.87 13.38 -19.84
N LYS A 98 -7.70 14.67 -20.14
CA LYS A 98 -6.46 15.44 -19.89
C LYS A 98 -5.16 14.73 -20.30
N ASN A 99 -5.07 14.31 -21.57
CA ASN A 99 -3.90 13.60 -22.13
C ASN A 99 -3.64 12.23 -21.50
N LYS A 100 -4.67 11.58 -20.96
CA LYS A 100 -4.58 10.24 -20.40
C LYS A 100 -5.72 9.35 -20.89
N PHE A 101 -5.42 8.08 -21.12
CA PHE A 101 -6.39 7.04 -21.42
C PHE A 101 -6.67 6.22 -20.16
N TYR A 102 -7.93 5.90 -19.93
CA TYR A 102 -8.43 5.19 -18.76
C TYR A 102 -9.37 4.06 -19.18
N PHE A 103 -9.40 2.98 -18.41
CA PHE A 103 -10.64 2.21 -18.33
C PHE A 103 -11.70 3.06 -17.63
N ARG A 104 -12.93 3.09 -18.13
CA ARG A 104 -14.02 3.95 -17.64
C ARG A 104 -14.15 3.92 -16.12
N ASN A 105 -14.18 2.71 -15.55
CA ASN A 105 -14.33 2.50 -14.11
C ASN A 105 -13.19 3.16 -13.31
N TYR A 106 -11.94 3.13 -13.80
CA TYR A 106 -10.83 3.84 -13.12
C TYR A 106 -11.03 5.35 -13.12
N LEU A 107 -11.47 5.93 -14.25
CA LEU A 107 -11.72 7.36 -14.31
C LEU A 107 -12.88 7.79 -13.40
N GLU A 108 -13.94 6.98 -13.33
CA GLU A 108 -15.09 7.22 -12.44
C GLU A 108 -14.66 7.18 -10.97
N ILE A 109 -13.89 6.17 -10.59
CA ILE A 109 -13.37 6.02 -9.23
C ILE A 109 -12.38 7.15 -8.89
N GLU A 110 -11.43 7.48 -9.77
CA GLU A 110 -10.48 8.59 -9.54
C GLU A 110 -11.24 9.90 -9.26
N LYS A 111 -12.29 10.17 -10.06
CA LYS A 111 -13.15 11.36 -9.88
C LYS A 111 -13.91 11.32 -8.56
N SER A 112 -14.44 10.15 -8.17
CA SER A 112 -15.13 9.96 -6.89
C SER A 112 -14.22 10.27 -5.71
N ILE A 113 -13.05 9.65 -5.66
CA ILE A 113 -12.03 9.88 -4.62
C ILE A 113 -11.60 11.35 -4.59
N SER A 114 -11.30 11.93 -5.76
CA SER A 114 -10.90 13.33 -5.90
C SER A 114 -11.95 14.28 -5.32
N TYR A 115 -13.22 14.06 -5.66
CA TYR A 115 -14.34 14.84 -5.13
C TYR A 115 -14.45 14.70 -3.61
N LYS A 116 -14.40 13.48 -3.08
CA LYS A 116 -14.48 13.20 -1.64
C LYS A 116 -13.34 13.86 -0.87
N ILE A 117 -12.09 13.65 -1.27
CA ILE A 117 -10.92 14.23 -0.60
C ILE A 117 -10.98 15.76 -0.66
N LYS A 118 -11.33 16.33 -1.81
CA LYS A 118 -11.51 17.77 -1.93
C LYS A 118 -12.59 18.29 -1.00
N SER A 119 -13.71 17.58 -0.84
CA SER A 119 -14.77 17.96 0.09
C SER A 119 -14.23 18.03 1.53
N PHE A 120 -13.46 17.03 1.97
CA PHE A 120 -12.89 17.02 3.33
C PHE A 120 -11.82 18.11 3.53
N LEU A 121 -11.02 18.41 2.51
CA LEU A 121 -10.02 19.48 2.54
C LEU A 121 -10.61 20.89 2.64
N LEU A 122 -11.88 21.06 2.27
CA LEU A 122 -12.62 22.33 2.37
C LEU A 122 -13.30 22.50 3.73
N LEU A 123 -13.48 21.42 4.49
CA LEU A 123 -14.09 21.47 5.81
C LEU A 123 -13.11 22.02 6.86
N LYS A 124 -13.63 22.84 7.77
CA LYS A 124 -12.91 23.29 8.95
C LYS A 124 -13.25 22.40 10.14
N PRO A 125 -12.30 22.09 11.02
CA PRO A 125 -12.62 21.38 12.25
C PRO A 125 -13.61 22.22 13.09
N SER A 126 -14.56 21.55 13.74
CA SER A 126 -15.54 22.20 14.62
C SER A 126 -14.91 22.81 15.88
N THR A 127 -13.80 22.23 16.34
CA THR A 127 -13.07 22.65 17.53
C THR A 127 -11.57 22.58 17.29
N THR A 128 -10.86 23.57 17.80
CA THR A 128 -9.40 23.57 17.86
C THR A 128 -8.95 22.76 19.07
N ILE A 129 -8.03 21.82 18.86
CA ILE A 129 -7.44 21.00 19.91
C ILE A 129 -6.01 21.46 20.14
N ASN A 130 -5.69 21.87 21.37
CA ASN A 130 -4.32 22.10 21.81
C ASN A 130 -3.75 20.77 22.31
N PRO A 131 -2.77 20.16 21.61
CA PRO A 131 -2.34 18.81 21.95
C PRO A 131 -1.53 18.78 23.24
N VAL A 132 -1.75 17.74 24.04
CA VAL A 132 -0.90 17.37 25.18
C VAL A 132 0.05 16.28 24.72
N PHE A 133 1.36 16.54 24.83
CA PHE A 133 2.41 15.59 24.46
C PHE A 133 2.88 14.79 25.68
N PRO A 134 3.22 13.49 25.51
CA PRO A 134 3.77 12.68 26.58
C PRO A 134 5.18 13.16 26.97
N LYS A 135 5.54 13.01 28.25
CA LYS A 135 6.91 13.27 28.73
C LYS A 135 7.90 12.21 28.26
N SER A 136 7.43 10.96 28.12
CA SER A 136 8.21 9.83 27.64
C SER A 136 7.32 8.90 26.78
N PRO A 137 7.77 8.46 25.59
CA PRO A 137 8.98 8.94 24.90
C PRO A 137 8.84 10.41 24.51
N LYS A 138 9.96 11.14 24.49
CA LYS A 138 9.99 12.52 23.99
C LYS A 138 9.77 12.51 22.47
N LEU A 139 8.80 13.28 22.01
CA LEU A 139 8.51 13.41 20.58
C LEU A 139 9.47 14.41 19.93
N SER A 140 9.73 14.24 18.63
CA SER A 140 10.40 15.30 17.86
C SER A 140 9.43 16.41 17.48
N GLU A 141 9.98 17.58 17.17
CA GLU A 141 9.19 18.75 16.73
C GLU A 141 8.30 18.43 15.50
N LEU A 142 8.79 17.59 14.57
CA LEU A 142 8.01 17.17 13.41
C LEU A 142 6.86 16.23 13.80
N GLN A 143 7.06 15.35 14.78
CA GLN A 143 5.97 14.52 15.30
C GLN A 143 4.92 15.39 16.00
N GLU A 144 5.33 16.36 16.82
CA GLU A 144 4.42 17.31 17.50
C GLU A 144 3.63 18.16 16.51
N LYS A 145 4.28 18.68 15.46
CA LYS A 145 3.62 19.40 14.35
C LYS A 145 2.64 18.50 13.60
N ALA A 146 3.02 17.26 13.32
CA ALA A 146 2.15 16.29 12.64
C ALA A 146 0.88 16.00 13.47
N ILE A 147 1.05 15.74 14.77
CA ILE A 147 -0.06 15.54 15.71
C ILE A 147 -0.96 16.78 15.74
N THR A 148 -0.39 17.96 15.96
CA THR A 148 -1.14 19.22 16.00
C THR A 148 -1.95 19.45 14.72
N LYS A 149 -1.33 19.26 13.56
CA LYS A 149 -1.98 19.44 12.27
C LYS A 149 -3.12 18.44 12.05
N SER A 150 -2.91 17.18 12.43
CA SER A 150 -3.92 16.12 12.29
C SER A 150 -5.13 16.32 13.20
N LEU A 151 -4.91 16.80 14.43
CA LEU A 151 -5.97 17.13 15.37
C LEU A 151 -6.77 18.37 14.93
N ASN A 152 -6.17 19.26 14.13
CA ASN A 152 -6.78 20.52 13.70
C ASN A 152 -7.11 20.56 12.19
N SER A 153 -7.25 19.40 11.56
CA SER A 153 -7.72 19.28 10.17
C SER A 153 -8.82 18.21 10.10
N VAL A 154 -9.78 18.36 9.18
CA VAL A 154 -10.75 17.29 8.90
C VAL A 154 -10.09 16.18 8.09
N PHE A 155 -9.19 16.51 7.17
CA PHE A 155 -8.37 15.53 6.44
C PHE A 155 -6.90 15.87 6.59
N SER A 156 -6.09 14.87 6.95
CA SER A 156 -4.63 14.99 7.05
C SER A 156 -3.90 13.70 6.68
N ILE A 157 -2.65 13.85 6.28
CA ILE A 157 -1.76 12.75 5.92
C ILE A 157 -0.47 12.88 6.73
N ILE A 158 -0.03 11.79 7.34
CA ILE A 158 1.24 11.68 8.04
C ILE A 158 2.08 10.62 7.31
N THR A 159 3.22 11.03 6.77
CA THR A 159 4.16 10.14 6.08
C THR A 159 5.38 9.87 6.94
N GLY A 160 5.98 8.70 6.80
CA GLY A 160 7.28 8.42 7.39
C GLY A 160 7.75 7.01 7.11
N GLY A 161 9.08 6.84 7.03
CA GLY A 161 9.71 5.54 6.84
C GLY A 161 9.55 4.59 8.05
N PRO A 162 10.14 3.38 7.98
CA PRO A 162 10.22 2.47 9.12
C PRO A 162 10.96 3.11 10.32
N GLY A 163 10.46 2.87 11.53
CA GLY A 163 11.10 3.37 12.76
C GLY A 163 10.88 4.86 13.07
N THR A 164 10.11 5.60 12.27
CA THR A 164 9.81 7.04 12.49
C THR A 164 8.77 7.32 13.59
N GLY A 165 8.26 6.28 14.25
CA GLY A 165 7.29 6.41 15.35
C GLY A 165 5.84 6.67 14.90
N LYS A 166 5.46 6.29 13.67
CA LYS A 166 4.07 6.41 13.16
C LYS A 166 3.03 5.84 14.15
N THR A 167 3.25 4.63 14.66
CA THR A 167 2.37 4.00 15.64
C THR A 167 2.32 4.80 16.94
N THR A 168 3.43 5.37 17.42
CA THR A 168 3.46 6.25 18.60
C THR A 168 2.62 7.51 18.38
N ILE A 169 2.72 8.13 17.21
CA ILE A 169 1.90 9.32 16.87
C ILE A 169 0.41 8.99 16.88
N ILE A 170 -0.01 7.86 16.28
CA ILE A 170 -1.41 7.42 16.29
C ILE A 170 -1.92 7.33 17.74
N LYS A 171 -1.13 6.76 18.65
CA LYS A 171 -1.48 6.68 20.08
C LYS A 171 -1.65 8.06 20.73
N VAL A 172 -0.74 9.00 20.45
CA VAL A 172 -0.83 10.37 21.00
C VAL A 172 -2.03 11.12 20.44
N ILE A 173 -2.35 10.95 19.15
CA ILE A 173 -3.55 11.50 18.53
C ILE A 173 -4.80 10.97 19.24
N LEU A 174 -4.91 9.64 19.40
CA LEU A 174 -6.04 9.03 20.09
C LEU A 174 -6.23 9.54 21.51
N ASN A 175 -5.17 9.58 22.31
CA ASN A 175 -5.23 10.09 23.67
C ASN A 175 -5.73 11.55 23.70
N ASN A 176 -5.28 12.37 22.76
CA ASN A 176 -5.74 13.75 22.64
C ASN A 176 -7.21 13.85 22.23
N LEU A 177 -7.70 12.99 21.32
CA LEU A 177 -9.11 12.96 20.94
C LEU A 177 -10.00 12.59 22.14
N ILE A 178 -9.65 11.53 22.87
CA ILE A 178 -10.40 11.07 24.04
C ILE A 178 -10.43 12.16 25.12
N LYS A 179 -9.29 12.79 25.42
CA LYS A 179 -9.21 13.91 26.38
C LYS A 179 -10.03 15.13 25.96
N ASN A 180 -10.29 15.30 24.67
CA ASN A 180 -11.11 16.37 24.12
C ASN A 180 -12.56 15.92 23.84
N SER A 181 -13.07 14.97 24.62
CA SER A 181 -14.48 14.54 24.62
C SER A 181 -14.98 13.92 23.31
N TYR A 182 -14.08 13.35 22.49
CA TYR A 182 -14.52 12.48 21.40
C TYR A 182 -14.94 11.14 21.99
N ASP A 183 -16.11 10.64 21.57
CA ASP A 183 -16.62 9.34 21.97
C ASP A 183 -15.70 8.22 21.42
N PRO A 184 -15.03 7.42 22.28
CA PRO A 184 -14.17 6.33 21.84
C PRO A 184 -14.86 5.31 20.93
N SER A 185 -16.18 5.12 21.08
CA SER A 185 -16.96 4.18 20.24
C SER A 185 -17.11 4.65 18.79
N ARG A 186 -16.96 5.97 18.55
CA ARG A 186 -17.02 6.63 17.24
C ARG A 186 -15.63 6.89 16.65
N ILE A 187 -14.57 6.39 17.27
CA ILE A 187 -13.21 6.45 16.76
C ILE A 187 -12.81 5.07 16.25
N GLN A 188 -12.27 4.99 15.04
CA GLN A 188 -11.80 3.72 14.48
C GLN A 188 -10.42 3.85 13.86
N ILE A 189 -9.51 2.95 14.24
CA ILE A 189 -8.27 2.70 13.51
C ILE A 189 -8.50 1.58 12.52
N ILE A 190 -8.06 1.76 11.29
CA ILE A 190 -8.09 0.73 10.25
C ILE A 190 -6.73 0.53 9.61
N THR A 191 -6.53 -0.68 9.07
CA THR A 191 -5.36 -1.06 8.27
C THR A 191 -5.78 -1.85 7.04
N PRO A 192 -5.00 -1.89 5.95
CA PRO A 192 -5.28 -2.75 4.80
C PRO A 192 -5.17 -4.24 5.12
N THR A 193 -4.25 -4.63 6.02
CA THR A 193 -3.95 -6.03 6.35
C THR A 193 -4.23 -6.37 7.81
N GLY A 194 -4.62 -7.62 8.07
CA GLY A 194 -4.91 -8.09 9.43
C GLY A 194 -3.67 -8.12 10.34
N LYS A 195 -2.49 -8.46 9.77
CA LYS A 195 -1.21 -8.43 10.49
C LYS A 195 -0.85 -7.03 10.99
N ALA A 196 -1.12 -6.00 10.17
CA ALA A 196 -0.94 -4.61 10.59
C ALA A 196 -1.94 -4.24 11.71
N ALA A 197 -3.22 -4.64 11.60
CA ALA A 197 -4.21 -4.39 12.64
C ALA A 197 -3.79 -5.01 13.99
N LYS A 198 -3.30 -6.26 13.96
CA LYS A 198 -2.80 -6.96 15.15
C LYS A 198 -1.60 -6.26 15.78
N ARG A 199 -0.62 -5.85 14.97
CA ARG A 199 0.54 -5.08 15.46
C ARG A 199 0.12 -3.78 16.14
N VAL A 200 -0.80 -3.02 15.54
CA VAL A 200 -1.32 -1.79 16.12
C VAL A 200 -2.04 -2.09 17.44
N GLN A 201 -2.80 -3.19 17.50
CA GLN A 201 -3.51 -3.63 18.70
C GLN A 201 -2.54 -3.99 19.84
N GLU A 202 -1.53 -4.82 19.57
CA GLU A 202 -0.50 -5.23 20.55
C GLU A 202 0.24 -4.00 21.08
N SER A 203 0.72 -3.14 20.17
CA SER A 203 1.36 -1.88 20.52
C SER A 203 0.47 -0.96 21.37
N ALA A 204 -0.84 -1.01 21.18
CA ALA A 204 -1.78 -0.18 21.93
C ALA A 204 -2.08 -0.73 23.33
N GLN A 205 -2.22 -2.05 23.46
CA GLN A 205 -2.45 -2.71 24.75
C GLN A 205 -1.32 -2.47 25.74
N GLU A 206 -0.08 -2.34 25.28
CA GLU A 206 1.08 -2.02 26.12
C GLU A 206 1.00 -0.65 26.82
N LEU A 207 0.16 0.28 26.34
CA LEU A 207 0.20 1.69 26.76
C LEU A 207 -1.14 2.25 27.24
N PHE A 208 -2.25 1.54 27.04
CA PHE A 208 -3.58 1.98 27.44
C PHE A 208 -4.26 0.91 28.28
N GLU A 209 -4.66 1.28 29.51
CA GLU A 209 -5.16 0.31 30.50
C GLU A 209 -6.62 -0.10 30.30
N GLU A 210 -7.42 0.60 29.51
CA GLU A 210 -8.73 0.15 29.01
C GLU A 210 -9.30 1.19 28.02
N ASN A 211 -10.26 0.83 27.16
CA ASN A 211 -10.95 1.70 26.17
C ASN A 211 -10.20 2.09 24.88
N PHE A 212 -9.16 1.35 24.47
CA PHE A 212 -8.54 1.58 23.15
C PHE A 212 -9.44 1.07 21.99
N PRO A 213 -9.70 1.88 20.94
CA PRO A 213 -10.46 1.43 19.78
C PRO A 213 -9.75 0.27 19.08
N LYS A 214 -10.37 -0.93 19.09
CA LYS A 214 -9.79 -2.12 18.48
C LYS A 214 -9.56 -1.90 16.97
N PRO A 215 -8.30 -1.97 16.48
CA PRO A 215 -8.03 -1.83 15.06
C PRO A 215 -8.77 -2.88 14.23
N LYS A 216 -9.21 -2.51 13.03
CA LYS A 216 -9.89 -3.42 12.08
C LYS A 216 -9.24 -3.33 10.72
N THR A 217 -9.43 -4.35 9.88
CA THR A 217 -9.09 -4.18 8.47
C THR A 217 -10.11 -3.29 7.77
N ILE A 218 -9.72 -2.62 6.68
CA ILE A 218 -10.67 -1.84 5.85
C ILE A 218 -11.87 -2.70 5.45
N HIS A 219 -11.60 -3.92 4.95
CA HIS A 219 -12.59 -4.90 4.56
C HIS A 219 -13.59 -5.23 5.69
N LYS A 220 -13.11 -5.38 6.92
CA LYS A 220 -13.98 -5.67 8.08
C LYS A 220 -14.81 -4.47 8.47
N LEU A 221 -14.24 -3.26 8.40
CA LEU A 221 -14.97 -2.03 8.72
C LEU A 221 -16.16 -1.82 7.76
N ILE A 222 -15.91 -1.90 6.45
CA ILE A 222 -16.95 -1.65 5.44
C ILE A 222 -17.85 -2.87 5.17
N SER A 223 -17.64 -3.97 5.90
CA SER A 223 -18.29 -5.28 5.67
C SER A 223 -18.22 -5.70 4.19
N PHE A 224 -17.01 -5.72 3.65
CA PHE A 224 -16.76 -6.06 2.25
C PHE A 224 -17.12 -7.52 1.95
N ASN A 225 -17.87 -7.72 0.87
CA ASN A 225 -18.19 -9.04 0.34
C ASN A 225 -17.28 -9.35 -0.86
N PRO A 226 -16.30 -10.27 -0.72
CA PRO A 226 -15.39 -10.62 -1.81
C PRO A 226 -16.08 -11.39 -2.94
N GLY A 227 -17.25 -11.99 -2.70
CA GLY A 227 -18.02 -12.68 -3.75
C GLY A 227 -18.72 -11.72 -4.71
N THR A 228 -19.10 -10.53 -4.24
CA THR A 228 -19.81 -9.53 -5.05
C THR A 228 -18.96 -8.29 -5.35
N GLY A 229 -17.82 -8.10 -4.68
CA GLY A 229 -17.00 -6.90 -4.77
C GLY A 229 -17.66 -5.65 -4.16
N LYS A 230 -18.68 -5.83 -3.30
CA LYS A 230 -19.49 -4.73 -2.74
C LYS A 230 -19.21 -4.56 -1.26
N ALA A 231 -19.30 -3.33 -0.77
CA ALA A 231 -19.36 -3.00 0.64
C ALA A 231 -20.81 -2.88 1.12
N ARG A 232 -21.05 -3.11 2.41
CA ARG A 232 -22.37 -2.84 3.03
C ARG A 232 -22.56 -1.36 3.32
N PHE A 233 -21.48 -0.67 3.66
CA PHE A 233 -21.51 0.74 4.00
C PHE A 233 -21.11 1.58 2.80
N ASP A 234 -21.87 2.63 2.55
CA ASP A 234 -21.76 3.54 1.40
C ASP A 234 -22.39 4.91 1.74
N ASN A 235 -22.71 5.72 0.73
CA ASN A 235 -23.29 7.05 0.97
C ASN A 235 -24.75 6.98 1.48
N GLU A 236 -25.48 5.91 1.20
CA GLU A 236 -26.88 5.71 1.62
C GLU A 236 -26.96 5.03 2.99
N ASN A 237 -25.97 4.20 3.32
CA ASN A 237 -25.80 3.56 4.61
C ASN A 237 -24.40 3.85 5.17
N PRO A 238 -24.17 5.04 5.74
CA PRO A 238 -22.85 5.49 6.15
C PRO A 238 -22.34 4.81 7.42
N LEU A 239 -21.02 4.87 7.63
CA LEU A 239 -20.42 4.45 8.89
C LEU A 239 -20.72 5.47 10.00
N ASP A 240 -21.23 4.98 11.13
CA ASP A 240 -21.46 5.81 12.31
C ASP A 240 -20.16 6.05 13.10
N LEU A 241 -19.27 6.88 12.55
CA LEU A 241 -18.00 7.27 13.18
C LEU A 241 -17.76 8.78 13.05
N ASP A 242 -16.99 9.32 13.98
CA ASP A 242 -16.53 10.70 13.95
C ASP A 242 -15.08 10.81 13.46
N VAL A 243 -14.26 9.80 13.78
CA VAL A 243 -12.83 9.81 13.50
C VAL A 243 -12.39 8.49 12.88
N LEU A 244 -11.67 8.60 11.77
CA LEU A 244 -11.00 7.48 11.13
C LEU A 244 -9.49 7.71 11.04
N ILE A 245 -8.71 6.73 11.46
CA ILE A 245 -7.26 6.68 11.25
C ILE A 245 -6.95 5.47 10.38
N LEU A 246 -6.43 5.68 9.17
CA LEU A 246 -5.96 4.61 8.29
C LEU A 246 -4.43 4.52 8.39
N ASP A 247 -3.94 3.48 9.08
CA ASP A 247 -2.52 3.14 9.12
C ASP A 247 -2.16 2.20 7.97
N GLU A 248 -0.89 2.18 7.57
CA GLU A 248 -0.39 1.49 6.36
C GLU A 248 -1.16 1.90 5.09
N ALA A 249 -1.57 3.17 4.98
CA ALA A 249 -2.40 3.69 3.90
C ALA A 249 -1.77 3.52 2.50
N SER A 250 -0.45 3.40 2.41
CA SER A 250 0.32 3.08 1.20
C SER A 250 -0.06 1.74 0.56
N MET A 251 -0.63 0.81 1.33
CA MET A 251 -1.05 -0.51 0.83
C MET A 251 -2.50 -0.54 0.33
N ALA A 252 -3.28 0.54 0.50
CA ALA A 252 -4.66 0.60 0.05
C ALA A 252 -4.72 0.92 -1.46
N ASP A 253 -5.33 0.02 -2.24
CA ASP A 253 -5.58 0.25 -3.67
C ASP A 253 -6.75 1.22 -3.89
N ILE A 254 -6.92 1.65 -5.15
CA ILE A 254 -7.95 2.62 -5.53
C ILE A 254 -9.37 2.14 -5.22
N PHE A 255 -9.65 0.84 -5.32
CA PHE A 255 -11.01 0.31 -5.16
C PHE A 255 -11.42 0.29 -3.70
N ILE A 256 -10.58 -0.30 -2.85
CA ILE A 256 -10.91 -0.43 -1.44
C ILE A 256 -10.94 0.94 -0.77
N LEU A 257 -10.09 1.87 -1.22
CA LEU A 257 -10.12 3.25 -0.77
C LEU A 257 -11.38 3.98 -1.23
N ASN A 258 -11.84 3.76 -2.47
CA ASN A 258 -13.09 4.36 -2.94
C ASN A 258 -14.29 3.88 -2.12
N LEU A 259 -14.44 2.57 -1.93
CA LEU A 259 -15.51 2.00 -1.12
C LEU A 259 -15.49 2.52 0.31
N LEU A 260 -14.29 2.65 0.88
CA LEU A 260 -14.10 3.26 2.20
C LEU A 260 -14.57 4.72 2.22
N LEU A 261 -14.20 5.53 1.23
CA LEU A 261 -14.58 6.95 1.17
C LEU A 261 -16.05 7.17 0.82
N GLU A 262 -16.68 6.24 0.11
CA GLU A 262 -18.12 6.24 -0.15
C GLU A 262 -18.92 6.01 1.14
N ALA A 263 -18.40 5.22 2.07
CA ALA A 263 -19.00 5.03 3.39
C ALA A 263 -18.94 6.27 4.31
N PHE A 264 -18.40 7.39 3.80
CA PHE A 264 -18.25 8.66 4.52
C PHE A 264 -18.98 9.81 3.79
N PRO A 265 -20.21 10.16 4.21
CA PRO A 265 -20.89 11.36 3.75
C PRO A 265 -20.07 12.61 4.12
N SER A 266 -20.00 13.56 3.20
CA SER A 266 -19.26 14.80 3.43
C SER A 266 -19.97 15.64 4.50
N GLY A 267 -19.27 15.99 5.58
CA GLY A 267 -19.76 16.89 6.64
C GLY A 267 -20.13 16.23 7.96
N GLU A 268 -20.26 14.90 8.00
CA GLU A 268 -20.56 14.16 9.24
C GLU A 268 -19.28 13.74 9.98
N PHE A 269 -18.21 13.48 9.25
CA PHE A 269 -16.91 13.14 9.83
C PHE A 269 -16.18 14.37 10.38
N LYS A 270 -15.65 14.21 11.58
CA LYS A 270 -14.82 15.23 12.23
C LYS A 270 -13.37 15.13 11.79
N LYS A 271 -12.83 13.91 11.61
CA LYS A 271 -11.41 13.69 11.23
C LYS A 271 -11.17 12.41 10.43
N ILE A 272 -10.35 12.50 9.39
CA ILE A 272 -9.80 11.40 8.61
C ILE A 272 -8.28 11.61 8.52
N ILE A 273 -7.52 10.64 9.03
CA ILE A 273 -6.07 10.73 9.14
C ILE A 273 -5.47 9.53 8.42
N PHE A 274 -4.72 9.76 7.35
CA PHE A 274 -3.96 8.71 6.66
C PHE A 274 -2.53 8.69 7.18
N VAL A 275 -2.04 7.51 7.52
CA VAL A 275 -0.69 7.27 8.03
C VAL A 275 -0.06 6.18 7.18
N GLY A 276 1.15 6.43 6.65
CA GLY A 276 1.78 5.47 5.75
C GLY A 276 3.19 5.85 5.34
N ASP A 277 3.79 5.00 4.51
CA ASP A 277 5.12 5.19 3.96
C ASP A 277 5.03 5.25 2.42
N PRO A 278 5.26 6.42 1.79
CA PRO A 278 5.14 6.55 0.34
C PRO A 278 6.22 5.76 -0.44
N ASP A 279 7.29 5.34 0.24
CA ASP A 279 8.40 4.58 -0.35
C ASP A 279 8.22 3.05 -0.20
N GLN A 280 7.17 2.61 0.48
CA GLN A 280 6.81 1.19 0.58
C GLN A 280 6.41 0.61 -0.79
N LEU A 281 6.35 -0.72 -0.87
CA LEU A 281 5.76 -1.40 -2.02
C LEU A 281 4.36 -0.87 -2.30
N LEU A 282 4.05 -0.72 -3.59
CA LEU A 282 2.74 -0.29 -4.06
C LEU A 282 1.65 -1.29 -3.64
N PRO A 283 0.37 -0.87 -3.63
CA PRO A 283 -0.75 -1.79 -3.44
C PRO A 283 -0.69 -2.97 -4.42
N VAL A 284 -1.24 -4.11 -4.02
CA VAL A 284 -1.25 -5.33 -4.84
C VAL A 284 -2.10 -5.14 -6.11
N ASN A 285 -3.19 -4.39 -6.00
CA ASN A 285 -4.01 -3.99 -7.15
C ASN A 285 -3.65 -2.58 -7.61
N SER A 286 -4.19 -2.16 -8.75
CA SER A 286 -3.84 -0.88 -9.35
C SER A 286 -4.26 0.33 -8.49
N GLY A 287 -3.47 1.40 -8.58
CA GLY A 287 -3.75 2.71 -8.00
C GLY A 287 -3.11 2.93 -6.64
N ALA A 288 -1.95 3.59 -6.64
CA ALA A 288 -1.20 3.99 -5.45
C ALA A 288 -1.63 5.37 -4.94
N ILE A 289 -2.90 5.48 -4.53
CA ILE A 289 -3.55 6.75 -4.22
C ILE A 289 -2.85 7.52 -3.09
N PHE A 290 -2.39 6.83 -2.05
CA PHE A 290 -1.67 7.47 -0.95
C PHE A 290 -0.44 8.25 -1.45
N THR A 291 0.38 7.64 -2.31
CA THR A 291 1.57 8.27 -2.88
C THR A 291 1.22 9.49 -3.72
N ASP A 292 0.15 9.43 -4.53
CA ASP A 292 -0.34 10.59 -5.28
C ASP A 292 -0.80 11.74 -4.36
N LEU A 293 -1.49 11.42 -3.26
CA LEU A 293 -1.96 12.42 -2.31
C LEU A 293 -0.83 13.12 -1.55
N VAL A 294 0.26 12.40 -1.27
CA VAL A 294 1.45 12.97 -0.61
C VAL A 294 2.06 14.09 -1.45
N LEU A 295 2.01 13.98 -2.78
CA LEU A 295 2.51 15.00 -3.70
C LEU A 295 1.72 16.32 -3.66
N PHE A 296 0.47 16.28 -3.20
CA PHE A 296 -0.37 17.48 -3.08
C PHE A 296 0.13 18.42 -1.96
N ARG A 297 0.96 17.92 -1.02
CA ARG A 297 1.60 18.62 0.12
C ARG A 297 0.66 19.30 1.13
N LYS A 298 -0.51 19.77 0.72
CA LYS A 298 -1.53 20.35 1.60
C LYS A 298 -2.02 19.29 2.59
N ASN A 299 -2.02 19.63 3.86
CA ASN A 299 -2.37 18.73 4.96
C ASN A 299 -1.50 17.46 5.09
N VAL A 300 -0.32 17.44 4.45
CA VAL A 300 0.69 16.39 4.60
C VAL A 300 1.74 16.82 5.65
N SER A 301 2.15 15.90 6.52
CA SER A 301 3.24 16.06 7.48
C SER A 301 4.22 14.89 7.33
N GLU A 302 5.49 15.20 7.08
CA GLU A 302 6.52 14.20 6.78
C GLU A 302 7.46 14.01 7.98
N LEU A 303 7.61 12.76 8.42
CA LEU A 303 8.51 12.34 9.50
C LEU A 303 9.79 11.78 8.90
N ASN A 304 10.93 12.35 9.29
CA ASN A 304 12.24 12.03 8.71
C ASN A 304 13.26 11.50 9.74
N ILE A 305 12.92 11.48 11.03
CA ILE A 305 13.80 10.95 12.09
C ILE A 305 13.38 9.52 12.41
N SER A 306 14.30 8.56 12.22
CA SER A 306 14.13 7.18 12.67
C SER A 306 14.65 7.04 14.10
N PHE A 307 13.82 6.47 14.98
CA PHE A 307 14.14 6.22 16.39
C PHE A 307 14.55 4.77 16.65
N ARG A 308 14.71 3.97 15.59
CA ARG A 308 15.26 2.62 15.71
C ARG A 308 16.76 2.75 16.01
N GLN A 309 17.20 2.26 17.18
CA GLN A 309 18.53 2.51 17.75
C GLN A 309 19.37 1.24 17.91
N ASP A 310 19.45 0.40 16.89
CA ASP A 310 20.47 -0.66 16.83
C ASP A 310 21.59 -0.24 15.85
N LYS A 311 22.86 -0.51 16.15
CA LYS A 311 23.99 -0.16 15.26
C LYS A 311 23.78 -0.64 13.82
N ASP A 312 23.14 -1.78 13.63
CA ASP A 312 22.80 -2.36 12.32
C ASP A 312 21.67 -1.60 11.59
N SER A 313 20.83 -0.88 12.32
CA SER A 313 19.72 -0.10 11.75
C SER A 313 20.19 1.16 11.01
N GLY A 314 21.39 1.68 11.32
CA GLY A 314 22.01 2.79 10.59
C GLY A 314 22.33 2.41 9.14
N ILE A 315 22.92 1.23 8.95
CA ILE A 315 23.29 0.68 7.63
C ILE A 315 22.03 0.41 6.79
N ILE A 316 21.01 -0.21 7.39
CA ILE A 316 19.73 -0.48 6.71
C ILE A 316 19.07 0.82 6.25
N ASN A 317 19.05 1.85 7.09
CA ASN A 317 18.46 3.14 6.76
C ASN A 317 19.23 3.86 5.64
N GLU A 318 20.56 3.79 5.62
CA GLU A 318 21.38 4.38 4.57
C GLU A 318 21.12 3.71 3.22
N ILE A 319 21.08 2.38 3.19
CA ILE A 319 20.81 1.62 1.97
C ILE A 319 19.39 1.80 1.47
N ALA A 320 18.41 1.83 2.37
CA ALA A 320 17.03 2.14 2.01
C ALA A 320 16.94 3.53 1.33
N LYS A 321 17.65 4.54 1.85
CA LYS A 321 17.73 5.87 1.22
C LYS A 321 18.41 5.82 -0.14
N GLU A 322 19.50 5.08 -0.28
CA GLU A 322 20.17 4.90 -1.57
C GLU A 322 19.23 4.28 -2.61
N ILE A 323 18.58 3.16 -2.27
CA ILE A 323 17.60 2.46 -3.12
C ILE A 323 16.46 3.40 -3.52
N ASN A 324 15.91 4.17 -2.58
CA ASN A 324 14.82 5.12 -2.86
C ASN A 324 15.29 6.27 -3.76
N SER A 325 16.55 6.67 -3.65
CA SER A 325 17.16 7.69 -4.52
C SER A 325 17.68 7.16 -5.86
N GLY A 326 17.55 5.86 -6.13
CA GLY A 326 18.10 5.22 -7.32
C GLY A 326 19.64 5.15 -7.35
N LYS A 327 20.29 5.33 -6.20
CA LYS A 327 21.74 5.19 -6.04
C LYS A 327 22.03 3.77 -5.57
N LEU A 328 23.03 3.12 -6.16
CA LEU A 328 23.51 1.78 -5.75
C LEU A 328 25.00 1.79 -5.39
N SER A 329 25.61 2.98 -5.32
CA SER A 329 27.05 3.17 -5.13
C SER A 329 27.56 2.71 -3.76
N GLY A 330 26.71 2.71 -2.73
CA GLY A 330 27.05 2.20 -1.40
C GLY A 330 26.97 0.68 -1.31
N LEU A 331 26.13 0.03 -2.11
CA LEU A 331 25.98 -1.44 -2.11
C LEU A 331 27.28 -2.17 -2.49
N LEU A 332 28.03 -1.60 -3.45
CA LEU A 332 29.32 -2.12 -3.91
C LEU A 332 30.42 -2.02 -2.84
N LYS A 333 30.24 -1.22 -1.78
CA LYS A 333 31.22 -1.09 -0.70
C LYS A 333 31.15 -2.25 0.31
N TYR A 334 30.10 -3.06 0.26
CA TYR A 334 29.89 -4.19 1.16
C TYR A 334 30.33 -5.53 0.54
N GLU A 335 31.19 -5.49 -0.48
CA GLU A 335 31.85 -6.67 -1.03
C GLU A 335 32.85 -7.26 -0.03
N SER A 336 32.37 -8.17 0.81
CA SER A 336 33.22 -9.19 1.47
C SER A 336 32.33 -10.25 2.10
N PHE A 337 31.82 -11.17 1.26
CA PHE A 337 31.19 -12.37 1.79
C PHE A 337 32.28 -13.36 2.19
N ASN A 338 32.36 -13.68 3.49
CA ASN A 338 33.04 -14.87 3.96
C ASN A 338 32.00 -15.92 4.34
N ILE A 339 31.84 -16.93 3.48
CA ILE A 339 30.88 -18.04 3.65
C ILE A 339 31.02 -18.73 5.01
N GLN A 340 32.20 -18.63 5.64
CA GLN A 340 32.52 -19.29 6.91
C GLN A 340 32.12 -18.48 8.16
N LYS A 341 31.70 -17.22 8.02
CA LYS A 341 31.26 -16.37 9.13
C LYS A 341 30.04 -15.53 8.73
N PHE A 342 28.86 -15.94 9.18
CA PHE A 342 27.71 -15.03 9.25
C PHE A 342 27.94 -14.05 10.40
N ASP A 343 28.78 -13.04 10.15
CA ASP A 343 28.97 -11.93 11.09
C ASP A 343 27.67 -11.11 11.20
N LYS A 344 27.47 -10.46 12.35
CA LYS A 344 26.34 -9.52 12.53
C LYS A 344 26.48 -8.37 11.54
N GLY A 345 25.45 -8.12 10.73
CA GLY A 345 25.40 -7.00 9.80
C GLY A 345 24.69 -7.35 8.49
N LEU A 346 24.72 -6.41 7.55
CA LEU A 346 24.16 -6.60 6.22
C LEU A 346 25.25 -7.09 5.26
N GLN A 347 24.97 -8.17 4.54
CA GLN A 347 25.89 -8.79 3.58
C GLN A 347 25.23 -8.82 2.21
N PHE A 348 25.99 -8.47 1.16
CA PHE A 348 25.54 -8.58 -0.22
C PHE A 348 26.29 -9.70 -0.91
N ILE A 349 25.55 -10.51 -1.66
CA ILE A 349 26.08 -11.65 -2.39
C ILE A 349 25.69 -11.47 -3.86
N LEU A 350 26.70 -11.32 -4.71
CA LEU A 350 26.56 -11.24 -6.15
C LEU A 350 27.01 -12.57 -6.73
N THR A 351 26.07 -13.32 -7.32
CA THR A 351 26.37 -14.56 -8.02
C THR A 351 25.39 -14.77 -9.16
N GLU A 352 25.89 -15.35 -10.25
CA GLU A 352 25.09 -15.79 -11.39
C GLU A 352 24.64 -17.26 -11.24
N LYS A 353 25.19 -17.99 -10.26
CA LYS A 353 24.89 -19.42 -10.06
C LYS A 353 23.80 -19.61 -9.02
N THR A 354 22.72 -20.25 -9.46
CA THR A 354 21.57 -20.54 -8.58
C THR A 354 21.96 -21.47 -7.43
N GLU A 355 22.87 -22.41 -7.68
CA GLU A 355 23.30 -23.41 -6.71
C GLU A 355 24.08 -22.79 -5.54
N GLU A 356 24.85 -21.72 -5.78
CA GLU A 356 25.58 -21.00 -4.72
C GLU A 356 24.61 -20.31 -3.76
N ILE A 357 23.54 -19.70 -4.28
CA ILE A 357 22.49 -19.06 -3.47
C ILE A 357 21.82 -20.10 -2.56
N ILE A 358 21.50 -21.28 -3.09
CA ILE A 358 20.86 -22.36 -2.34
C ILE A 358 21.78 -22.86 -1.21
N ASP A 359 23.09 -23.05 -1.47
CA ASP A 359 24.07 -23.44 -0.45
C ASP A 359 24.16 -22.41 0.68
N ILE A 360 24.15 -21.11 0.34
CA ILE A 360 24.13 -20.03 1.33
C ILE A 360 22.86 -20.07 2.17
N MET A 361 21.69 -20.23 1.54
CA MET A 361 20.42 -20.33 2.25
C MET A 361 20.42 -21.51 3.22
N ASN A 362 21.00 -22.66 2.86
CA ASN A 362 21.15 -23.80 3.76
C ASN A 362 21.99 -23.47 4.99
N LYS A 363 23.20 -22.95 4.77
CA LYS A 363 24.11 -22.61 5.87
C LYS A 363 23.46 -21.59 6.81
N TRP A 364 22.75 -20.62 6.25
CA TRP A 364 21.98 -19.65 7.02
C TRP A 364 20.88 -20.33 7.84
N TYR A 365 20.12 -21.24 7.24
CA TYR A 365 19.07 -22.00 7.94
C TYR A 365 19.62 -22.88 9.08
N GLU A 366 20.81 -23.47 8.92
CA GLU A 366 21.47 -24.28 9.95
C GLU A 366 21.96 -23.43 11.14
N ILE A 367 22.34 -22.17 10.89
CA ILE A 367 22.93 -21.28 11.90
C ILE A 367 21.85 -20.57 12.72
N TYR A 368 20.74 -20.17 12.09
CA TYR A 368 19.69 -19.42 12.76
C TYR A 368 18.55 -20.33 13.22
N PRO A 369 18.15 -20.28 14.50
CA PRO A 369 17.08 -21.13 15.02
C PRO A 369 15.78 -21.00 14.23
N LYS A 370 15.04 -22.12 14.08
CA LYS A 370 13.71 -22.13 13.45
C LYS A 370 12.83 -21.03 14.04
N GLY A 371 12.17 -20.26 13.18
CA GLY A 371 11.25 -19.19 13.60
C GLY A 371 11.93 -17.86 13.97
N THR A 372 13.26 -17.80 13.99
CA THR A 372 14.00 -16.54 14.24
C THR A 372 14.46 -15.84 12.97
N SER A 373 14.20 -16.45 11.81
CA SER A 373 14.78 -16.08 10.53
C SER A 373 13.75 -16.24 9.41
N GLN A 374 13.78 -15.36 8.41
CA GLN A 374 12.89 -15.38 7.24
C GLN A 374 13.67 -15.21 5.93
N ILE A 375 13.43 -16.10 4.96
CA ILE A 375 13.88 -15.93 3.57
C ILE A 375 12.80 -15.15 2.80
N LEU A 376 13.20 -14.14 2.05
CA LEU A 376 12.34 -13.35 1.17
C LEU A 376 12.83 -13.49 -0.27
N THR A 377 11.91 -13.76 -1.20
CA THR A 377 12.18 -13.82 -2.65
C THR A 377 11.15 -12.98 -3.40
N PRO A 378 11.54 -12.24 -4.46
CA PRO A 378 10.60 -11.51 -5.29
C PRO A 378 9.79 -12.42 -6.22
N PHE A 379 10.11 -13.71 -6.33
CA PHE A 379 9.50 -14.65 -7.28
C PHE A 379 8.63 -15.68 -6.60
N ASN A 380 7.47 -16.01 -7.19
CA ASN A 380 6.64 -17.13 -6.71
C ASN A 380 7.16 -18.48 -7.23
N LYS A 381 7.61 -18.54 -8.49
CA LYS A 381 7.99 -19.77 -9.20
C LYS A 381 9.49 -19.83 -9.53
N GLY A 382 9.93 -21.01 -9.95
CA GLY A 382 11.33 -21.28 -10.31
C GLY A 382 12.16 -21.72 -9.11
N LYS A 383 13.42 -22.12 -9.35
CA LYS A 383 14.32 -22.65 -8.30
C LYS A 383 14.49 -21.68 -7.12
N LEU A 384 14.54 -20.37 -7.39
CA LEU A 384 14.67 -19.30 -6.39
C LEU A 384 13.32 -18.62 -6.06
N GLY A 385 12.22 -19.16 -6.55
CA GLY A 385 10.88 -18.71 -6.17
C GLY A 385 10.39 -19.42 -4.91
N ILE A 386 9.29 -18.92 -4.33
CA ILE A 386 8.64 -19.51 -3.15
C ILE A 386 8.48 -21.02 -3.30
N ASP A 387 7.94 -21.50 -4.42
CA ASP A 387 7.67 -22.91 -4.64
C ASP A 387 8.97 -23.75 -4.64
N GLY A 388 10.01 -23.27 -5.33
CA GLY A 388 11.29 -23.97 -5.44
C GLY A 388 12.08 -23.99 -4.15
N ILE A 389 12.14 -22.86 -3.44
CA ILE A 389 12.80 -22.75 -2.14
C ILE A 389 12.07 -23.62 -1.12
N ASN A 390 10.74 -23.56 -1.05
CA ASN A 390 9.97 -24.38 -0.11
C ASN A 390 10.14 -25.87 -0.39
N SER A 391 10.08 -26.31 -1.64
CA SER A 391 10.31 -27.72 -2.00
C SER A 391 11.69 -28.18 -1.52
N TYR A 392 12.72 -27.39 -1.77
CA TYR A 392 14.10 -27.72 -1.41
C TYR A 392 14.31 -27.87 0.11
N PHE A 393 13.73 -26.97 0.91
CA PHE A 393 13.85 -27.04 2.37
C PHE A 393 12.92 -28.08 2.99
N THR A 394 11.73 -28.31 2.42
CA THR A 394 10.77 -29.30 2.94
C THR A 394 11.37 -30.70 2.95
N ASP A 395 12.13 -31.08 1.92
CA ASP A 395 12.83 -32.37 1.84
C ASP A 395 13.89 -32.56 2.94
N LYS A 396 14.27 -31.49 3.65
CA LYS A 396 15.27 -31.49 4.74
C LYS A 396 14.67 -31.27 6.12
N LEU A 397 13.35 -31.03 6.22
CA LEU A 397 12.69 -30.83 7.50
C LEU A 397 12.46 -32.17 8.21
N ASP A 398 12.61 -32.15 9.53
CA ASP A 398 12.21 -33.25 10.42
C ASP A 398 10.68 -33.42 10.38
N GLU A 399 10.16 -34.64 10.22
CA GLU A 399 8.75 -34.95 9.87
C GLU A 399 7.69 -34.49 10.89
N LYS A 400 8.10 -33.88 12.00
CA LYS A 400 7.21 -33.55 13.13
C LYS A 400 6.76 -32.09 13.22
N GLU A 401 7.42 -31.17 12.51
CA GLU A 401 7.07 -29.74 12.58
C GLU A 401 7.28 -29.03 11.23
N TYR A 402 6.17 -28.71 10.55
CA TYR A 402 6.21 -28.01 9.27
C TYR A 402 5.86 -26.53 9.42
N PRO A 403 6.77 -25.59 9.12
CA PRO A 403 6.43 -24.18 9.10
C PRO A 403 5.41 -23.91 7.99
N ALA A 404 4.31 -23.28 8.35
CA ALA A 404 3.22 -22.95 7.45
C ALA A 404 2.93 -21.45 7.51
N ILE A 405 2.45 -20.91 6.39
CA ILE A 405 1.92 -19.56 6.30
C ILE A 405 0.44 -19.63 5.95
N LEU A 406 -0.37 -18.88 6.67
CA LEU A 406 -1.78 -18.78 6.40
C LEU A 406 -2.01 -17.90 5.16
N ILE A 407 -2.63 -18.45 4.11
CA ILE A 407 -2.85 -17.74 2.84
C ILE A 407 -4.20 -16.99 2.76
N LYS A 408 -5.06 -17.14 3.77
CA LYS A 408 -6.39 -16.53 3.86
C LYS A 408 -6.75 -16.24 5.31
N ASN A 409 -7.48 -15.17 5.58
CA ASN A 409 -7.91 -14.88 6.95
C ASN A 409 -8.82 -16.00 7.49
N LEU A 410 -8.59 -16.42 8.74
CA LEU A 410 -9.48 -17.29 9.51
C LEU A 410 -10.04 -16.46 10.68
N SER A 411 -11.15 -15.77 10.41
CA SER A 411 -11.73 -14.80 11.33
C SER A 411 -12.18 -15.39 12.67
N GLU A 412 -12.57 -16.66 12.67
CA GLU A 412 -13.02 -17.39 13.88
C GLU A 412 -11.87 -17.58 14.89
N PHE A 413 -10.64 -17.70 14.41
CA PHE A 413 -9.43 -17.88 15.23
C PHE A 413 -8.61 -16.61 15.39
N LEU A 414 -9.10 -15.47 14.88
CA LEU A 414 -8.33 -14.22 14.78
C LEU A 414 -6.98 -14.38 14.06
N LEU A 415 -6.89 -15.34 13.13
CA LEU A 415 -5.69 -15.55 12.33
C LEU A 415 -5.82 -14.85 10.98
N TYR A 416 -4.73 -14.23 10.53
CA TYR A 416 -4.71 -13.39 9.33
C TYR A 416 -3.78 -13.92 8.25
N ASN A 417 -4.12 -13.62 6.99
CA ASN A 417 -3.26 -13.92 5.84
C ASN A 417 -1.85 -13.35 6.07
N GLY A 418 -0.82 -14.18 5.88
CA GLY A 418 0.58 -13.86 6.13
C GLY A 418 1.06 -14.11 7.57
N GLU A 419 0.21 -14.66 8.43
CA GLU A 419 0.66 -15.21 9.72
C GLU A 419 1.34 -16.57 9.53
N THR A 420 2.41 -16.78 10.28
CA THR A 420 3.25 -17.98 10.23
C THR A 420 3.02 -18.81 11.48
N GLY A 421 3.05 -20.13 11.35
CA GLY A 421 2.95 -21.07 12.45
C GLY A 421 3.60 -22.40 12.10
N TYR A 422 3.40 -23.41 12.96
CA TYR A 422 3.88 -24.77 12.73
C TYR A 422 2.68 -25.72 12.69
N LEU A 423 2.68 -26.62 11.71
CA LEU A 423 1.85 -27.81 11.71
C LEU A 423 2.60 -28.86 12.52
N ILE A 424 2.01 -29.28 13.63
CA ILE A 424 2.53 -30.27 14.58
C ILE A 424 1.71 -31.54 14.43
#